data_AF-A0A7G8JQA4-F1
#
_entry.id   AF-A0A7G8JQA4-F1
#
_cell.length_a   1.000
_cell.length_b   1.000
_cell.length_c   1.000
_cell.angle_alpha   90.00
_cell.angle_beta   90.00
_cell.angle_gamma   90.00
#
_symmetry.space_group_name_H-M   'P 1'
#
loop_
_entity.id
_entity.type
_entity.pdbx_description
1 polymer ?
#
loop_
_entity_poly.entity_id
_entity_poly.type
_entity_poly.pdbx_seq_one_letter_code
_entity_poly.pdbx_strand_id
1 'polypeptide(L)'
;MDAIHEAMHRSDGIDPYDGQAMDSELLGLYDNAESKDRGSAYRREFYRLPTVDHRNAEPVCDFQIVSWQTNDAKGDMSPEEYLAYCIAVVNHLT
;
A
#
# COMPACT_ATOMS: atom_id res chain seq x y z
N MET A 1 -23.09 -3.88 -1.91
CA MET A 1 -21.90 -3.94 -1.05
C MET A 1 -20.85 -3.06 -1.71
N ASP A 2 -20.13 -2.24 -0.95
CA ASP A 2 -19.16 -1.28 -1.49
C ASP A 2 -17.89 -2.00 -1.98
N ALA A 3 -17.29 -1.59 -3.10
CA ALA A 3 -16.10 -2.23 -3.67
C ALA A 3 -14.88 -2.19 -2.72
N ILE A 4 -14.78 -1.16 -1.87
CA ILE A 4 -13.75 -1.09 -0.82
C ILE A 4 -14.03 -2.10 0.29
N HIS A 5 -15.31 -2.31 0.63
CA HIS A 5 -15.68 -3.29 1.63
C HIS A 5 -15.35 -4.72 1.17
N GLU A 6 -15.57 -5.02 -0.12
CA GLU A 6 -15.13 -6.28 -0.72
C GLU A 6 -13.61 -6.44 -0.70
N ALA A 7 -12.85 -5.37 -0.96
CA ALA A 7 -11.39 -5.40 -0.88
C ALA A 7 -10.89 -5.74 0.54
N MET A 8 -11.53 -5.20 1.59
CA MET A 8 -11.21 -5.57 2.97
C MET A 8 -11.47 -7.06 3.24
N HIS A 9 -12.60 -7.61 2.78
CA HIS A 9 -12.90 -9.05 2.97
C HIS A 9 -11.97 -9.98 2.20
N ARG A 10 -11.42 -9.52 1.06
CA ARG A 10 -10.42 -10.27 0.30
C ARG A 10 -9.03 -10.24 0.92
N SER A 11 -8.75 -9.26 1.78
CA SER A 11 -7.46 -9.13 2.47
C SER A 11 -7.35 -10.18 3.57
N ASP A 12 -6.22 -10.88 3.61
CA ASP A 12 -5.85 -11.80 4.69
C ASP A 12 -4.93 -11.15 5.74
N GLY A 13 -4.73 -9.82 5.64
CA GLY A 13 -3.82 -9.06 6.49
C GLY A 13 -2.36 -9.14 6.04
N ILE A 14 -2.05 -9.80 4.93
CA ILE A 14 -0.72 -9.83 4.33
C ILE A 14 -0.68 -8.89 3.13
N ASP A 15 0.40 -8.13 3.00
CA ASP A 15 0.61 -7.29 1.83
C ASP A 15 0.91 -8.18 0.60
N PRO A 16 0.16 -8.04 -0.49
CA PRO A 16 0.26 -8.94 -1.65
C PRO A 16 1.54 -8.76 -2.47
N TYR A 17 2.32 -7.69 -2.27
CA TYR A 17 3.53 -7.40 -3.04
C TYR A 17 4.80 -7.80 -2.29
N ASP A 18 4.88 -7.56 -0.99
CA ASP A 18 6.07 -7.86 -0.18
C ASP A 18 5.94 -9.11 0.71
N GLY A 19 4.73 -9.67 0.85
CA GLY A 19 4.45 -10.87 1.63
C GLY A 19 4.54 -10.69 3.14
N GLN A 20 4.66 -9.46 3.63
CA GLN A 20 4.75 -9.15 5.07
C GLN A 20 3.37 -8.84 5.66
N ALA A 21 3.21 -9.06 6.96
CA ALA A 21 1.97 -8.72 7.66
C ALA A 21 1.73 -7.20 7.71
N MET A 22 0.51 -6.77 7.43
CA MET A 22 0.05 -5.41 7.72
C MET A 22 -0.40 -5.31 9.19
N ASP A 23 -0.47 -4.09 9.72
CA ASP A 23 -0.81 -3.83 11.11
C ASP A 23 -2.14 -3.08 11.23
N SER A 24 -3.21 -3.84 11.50
CA SER A 24 -4.56 -3.30 11.66
C SER A 24 -4.72 -2.42 12.90
N GLU A 25 -3.84 -2.51 13.89
CA GLU A 25 -3.90 -1.66 15.09
C GLU A 25 -3.63 -0.20 14.76
N LEU A 26 -3.00 0.09 13.62
CA LEU A 26 -2.72 1.44 13.13
C LEU A 26 -3.93 2.16 12.53
N LEU A 27 -5.04 1.45 12.27
CA LEU A 27 -6.23 2.03 11.65
C LEU A 27 -6.82 3.14 12.54
N GLY A 28 -6.94 4.33 11.97
CA GLY A 28 -7.46 5.51 12.67
C GLY A 28 -6.46 6.20 13.62
N LEU A 29 -5.20 5.74 13.67
CA LEU A 29 -4.15 6.34 14.50
C LEU A 29 -3.28 7.37 13.77
N TYR A 30 -3.39 7.48 12.44
CA TYR A 30 -2.61 8.45 11.67
C TYR A 30 -3.13 9.88 11.88
N ASP A 31 -2.24 10.77 12.32
CA ASP A 31 -2.50 12.17 12.62
C ASP A 31 -1.79 13.09 11.60
N ASN A 32 -2.57 13.87 10.87
CA ASN A 32 -2.06 14.79 9.86
C ASN A 32 -1.28 15.98 10.45
N ALA A 33 -1.62 16.44 11.66
CA ALA A 33 -0.90 17.50 12.34
C ALA A 33 0.50 17.00 12.77
N GLU A 34 0.59 15.82 13.38
CA GLU A 34 1.89 15.22 13.71
C GLU A 34 2.73 14.95 12.47
N SER A 35 2.10 14.46 11.40
CA SER A 35 2.79 14.22 10.12
C SER A 35 3.40 15.50 9.54
N LYS A 36 2.72 16.64 9.66
CA LYS A 36 3.23 17.93 9.19
C LYS A 36 4.48 18.39 9.95
N ASP A 37 4.53 18.10 11.25
CA ASP A 37 5.63 18.54 12.12
C ASP A 37 6.83 17.57 12.07
N ARG A 38 6.58 16.26 12.02
CA ARG A 38 7.59 15.20 12.09
C ARG A 38 7.99 14.62 10.72
N GLY A 39 7.19 14.88 9.68
CA GLY A 39 7.45 14.52 8.29
C GLY A 39 7.69 13.03 8.06
N SER A 40 8.72 12.71 7.28
CA SER A 40 9.01 11.33 6.86
C SER A 40 9.31 10.36 8.01
N ALA A 41 9.80 10.85 9.15
CA ALA A 41 10.05 9.99 10.30
C ALA A 41 8.73 9.45 10.88
N TYR A 42 7.73 10.31 11.04
CA TYR A 42 6.40 9.91 11.49
C TYR A 42 5.71 8.99 10.49
N ARG A 43 5.71 9.33 9.20
CA ARG A 43 5.11 8.49 8.16
C ARG A 43 5.67 7.05 8.16
N ARG A 44 6.96 6.87 8.47
CA ARG A 44 7.60 5.55 8.55
C ARG A 44 7.04 4.66 9.64
N GLU A 45 6.53 5.24 10.73
CA GLU A 45 5.87 4.49 11.81
C GLU A 45 4.56 3.83 11.32
N PHE A 46 3.99 4.34 10.21
CA PHE A 46 2.74 3.85 9.62
C PHE A 46 2.95 3.02 8.35
N TYR A 47 4.17 2.58 8.05
CA TYR A 47 4.45 1.82 6.84
C TYR A 47 3.65 0.53 6.70
N ARG A 48 3.30 -0.11 7.82
CA ARG A 48 2.46 -1.32 7.82
C ARG A 48 0.96 -1.03 7.91
N LEU A 49 0.53 0.23 7.91
CA LEU A 49 -0.89 0.60 7.94
C LEU A 49 -1.62 0.01 6.71
N PRO A 50 -2.68 -0.80 6.90
CA PRO A 50 -3.55 -1.22 5.81
C PRO A 50 -4.16 -0.03 5.10
N THR A 51 -3.94 0.06 3.79
CA THR A 51 -4.33 1.17 2.94
C THR A 51 -5.04 0.65 1.70
N VAL A 52 -6.05 1.38 1.23
CA VAL A 52 -6.76 1.07 -0.01
C VAL A 52 -5.89 1.52 -1.20
N ASP A 53 -5.61 0.60 -2.11
CA ASP A 53 -4.96 0.85 -3.41
C ASP A 53 -5.88 0.41 -4.56
N HIS A 54 -5.64 0.95 -5.75
CA HIS A 54 -6.31 0.54 -6.98
C HIS A 54 -5.57 -0.64 -7.63
N ARG A 55 -6.30 -1.72 -7.90
CA ARG A 55 -5.86 -2.73 -8.88
C ARG A 55 -6.07 -2.23 -10.29
N ASN A 56 -7.25 -1.66 -10.55
CA ASN A 56 -7.63 -1.05 -11.81
C ASN A 56 -8.52 0.15 -11.52
N ALA A 57 -8.26 1.30 -12.17
CA ALA A 57 -9.09 2.49 -12.03
C ALA A 57 -10.23 2.55 -13.06
N GLU A 58 -10.05 1.93 -14.23
CA GLU A 58 -11.00 1.97 -15.35
C GLU A 58 -11.10 0.61 -16.07
N PRO A 59 -12.23 0.31 -16.75
CA PRO A 59 -13.49 1.05 -16.75
C PRO A 59 -14.34 0.79 -15.48
N VAL A 60 -13.98 -0.23 -14.71
CA VAL A 60 -14.59 -0.57 -13.42
C VAL A 60 -13.50 -0.52 -12.38
N CYS A 61 -13.73 0.30 -11.35
CA CYS A 61 -12.78 0.45 -10.26
C CYS A 61 -12.71 -0.85 -9.44
N ASP A 62 -11.53 -1.43 -9.32
CA ASP A 62 -11.24 -2.56 -8.44
C ASP A 62 -10.14 -2.17 -7.46
N PHE A 63 -10.39 -2.49 -6.19
CA PHE A 63 -9.55 -2.11 -5.07
C PHE A 63 -8.87 -3.31 -4.43
N GLN A 64 -7.77 -3.03 -3.74
CA GLN A 64 -7.09 -3.97 -2.87
C GLN A 64 -6.58 -3.28 -1.63
N ILE A 65 -6.21 -4.08 -0.64
CA ILE A 65 -5.57 -3.59 0.57
C ILE A 65 -4.10 -3.95 0.51
N VAL A 66 -3.25 -2.96 0.70
CA VAL A 66 -1.79 -3.06 0.71
C VAL A 66 -1.27 -2.32 1.94
N SER A 67 -0.02 -2.53 2.30
CA SER A 67 0.65 -1.68 3.28
C SER A 67 0.83 -0.27 2.70
N TRP A 68 0.85 0.75 3.56
CA TRP A 68 1.15 2.11 3.11
C TRP A 68 2.53 2.18 2.44
N GLN A 69 3.52 1.44 2.94
CA GLN A 69 4.82 1.36 2.31
C GLN A 69 4.75 0.94 0.85
N THR A 70 4.02 -0.14 0.56
CA THR A 70 3.80 -0.61 -0.82
C THR A 70 3.07 0.43 -1.64
N ASN A 71 2.01 1.04 -1.10
CA ASN A 71 1.25 2.08 -1.81
C ASN A 71 2.13 3.29 -2.18
N ASP A 72 2.95 3.78 -1.24
CA ASP A 72 3.86 4.91 -1.44
C ASP A 72 4.99 4.57 -2.43
N ALA A 73 5.48 3.33 -2.45
CA ALA A 73 6.54 2.88 -3.36
C ALA A 73 6.03 2.56 -4.77
N LYS A 74 4.84 1.96 -4.89
CA LYS A 74 4.19 1.62 -6.16
C LYS A 74 3.70 2.88 -6.87
N GLY A 75 3.15 3.84 -6.13
CA GLY A 75 2.56 5.05 -6.71
C GLY A 75 1.50 4.70 -7.77
N ASP A 76 1.56 5.38 -8.91
CA ASP A 76 0.59 5.21 -10.01
C ASP A 76 0.91 4.02 -10.93
N MET A 77 1.97 3.25 -10.66
CA MET A 77 2.33 2.09 -11.48
C MET A 77 1.26 1.00 -11.40
N SER A 78 1.03 0.29 -12.51
CA SER A 78 0.32 -0.99 -12.50
C SER A 78 1.12 -2.03 -11.68
N PRO A 79 0.49 -3.14 -11.25
CA PRO A 79 1.22 -4.24 -10.61
C PRO A 79 2.38 -4.76 -11.47
N GLU A 80 2.17 -4.89 -12.78
CA GLU A 80 3.18 -5.35 -13.74
C GLU A 80 4.33 -4.34 -13.89
N GLU A 81 4.01 -3.04 -13.97
CA GLU A 81 5.01 -1.97 -14.04
C GLU A 81 5.87 -1.92 -12.78
N TYR A 82 5.25 -2.04 -11.60
CA TYR A 82 5.97 -2.04 -10.33
C TYR A 82 6.90 -3.25 -10.19
N LEU A 83 6.43 -4.44 -10.56
CA LEU A 83 7.27 -5.64 -10.56
C LEU A 83 8.44 -5.51 -11.54
N ALA A 84 8.18 -5.02 -12.75
CA ALA A 84 9.23 -4.78 -13.75
C ALA A 84 10.28 -3.78 -13.25
N TYR A 85 9.84 -2.71 -12.57
CA TYR A 85 10.73 -1.74 -11.94
C TYR A 85 11.60 -2.40 -10.85
N CYS A 86 11.01 -3.16 -9.93
CA CYS A 86 11.73 -3.87 -8.88
C CYS A 86 12.79 -4.84 -9.45
N ILE A 87 12.44 -5.59 -10.50
CA ILE A 87 13.38 -6.49 -11.21
C ILE A 87 14.53 -5.69 -11.82
N ALA A 88 14.24 -4.55 -12.47
CA ALA A 88 15.26 -3.70 -13.07
C ALA A 88 16.24 -3.14 -12.01
N VAL A 89 15.73 -2.73 -10.84
CA VAL A 89 16.55 -2.28 -9.71
C VAL A 89 17.46 -3.40 -9.22
N VAL A 90 16.92 -4.60 -8.98
CA VAL A 90 17.71 -5.76 -8.54
C VAL A 90 18.80 -6.08 -9.56
N ASN A 91 18.45 -6.22 -10.84
CA ASN A 91 19.40 -6.54 -11.91
C ASN A 91 20.50 -5.47 -12.12
N HIS A 92 20.26 -4.22 -11.71
CA HIS A 92 21.28 -3.17 -11.76
C HIS A 92 22.23 -3.22 -10.55
N LEU A 93 21.72 -3.67 -9.39
CA LEU A 93 22.45 -3.68 -8.12
C LEU A 93 23.15 -5.02 -7.81
N THR A 94 22.86 -6.08 -8.57
CA THR A 94 23.49 -7.40 -8.48
C THR A 94 24.37 -7.70 -9.69
#